data_AF-A0AAV8ZPA4-F1
#
_entry.id   AF-A0AAV8ZPA4-F1
#
_cell.length_a   1.000
_cell.length_b   1.000
_cell.length_c   1.000
_cell.angle_alpha   90.00
_cell.angle_beta   90.00
_cell.angle_gamma   90.00
#
_symmetry.space_group_name_H-M   'P 1'
#
loop_
_entity.id
_entity.type
_entity.pdbx_description
1 polymer ?
#
loop_
_entity_poly.entity_id
_entity_poly.type
_entity_poly.pdbx_seq_one_letter_code
_entity_poly.pdbx_strand_id
1 'polypeptide(L)'
;MDTNTPENIEAVYTTLALLCVELASAETVIDLLQLLLGIQSLALNSTSLSIAQKFNLHAVVICLLVLVPNVVNIKPLQEYANQIVEQRKHEAMHLLPDLYSHYPTDSEVANKLPHLLVDQMAVCDYIKLGGLDPSRLQQTSPYGAGGPGIIIGSQRNSWIESGARGSIIELPVQEGDSATSSPGVQRKYPEEELTFESMKKILTEPPEIRKEAEAERRKQLSHTFRTATFSELVRRTQPKHDVLQNKLNEIFKSLSLNENRSPTEENKKSNIPTYEQNFPELFYY
;
A
#
# COMPACT_ATOMS: atom_id res chain seq x y z
N MET A 1 13.99 -20.35 1.44
CA MET A 1 13.58 -19.14 0.67
C MET A 1 13.32 -19.57 -0.78
N ASP A 2 12.61 -20.70 -0.94
CA ASP A 2 12.67 -21.55 -2.14
C ASP A 2 11.40 -21.41 -3.00
N THR A 3 10.63 -20.35 -2.77
CA THR A 3 9.34 -20.13 -3.42
C THR A 3 9.45 -19.42 -4.77
N ASN A 4 10.60 -18.85 -5.14
CA ASN A 4 10.77 -18.18 -6.44
C ASN A 4 11.57 -19.08 -7.39
N THR A 5 11.00 -20.24 -7.71
CA THR A 5 11.54 -21.14 -8.74
C THR A 5 11.36 -20.53 -10.14
N PRO A 6 12.09 -21.01 -11.16
CA PRO A 6 11.93 -20.54 -12.54
C PRO A 6 10.47 -20.56 -13.02
N GLU A 7 9.71 -21.60 -12.66
CA GLU A 7 8.30 -21.76 -13.04
C GLU A 7 7.42 -20.65 -12.46
N ASN A 8 7.69 -20.23 -11.22
CA ASN A 8 6.96 -19.12 -10.62
C ASN A 8 7.33 -17.78 -11.27
N ILE A 9 8.57 -17.61 -11.69
CA ILE A 9 8.99 -16.41 -12.44
C ILE A 9 8.37 -16.41 -13.85
N GLU A 10 8.27 -17.56 -14.50
CA GLU A 10 7.58 -17.73 -15.77
C GLU A 10 6.08 -17.42 -15.64
N ALA A 11 5.43 -17.87 -14.57
CA ALA A 11 4.04 -17.53 -14.27
C ALA A 11 3.85 -16.01 -14.04
N VAL A 12 4.81 -15.36 -13.36
CA VAL A 12 4.85 -13.90 -13.23
C VAL A 12 4.95 -13.25 -14.60
N TYR A 13 5.92 -13.66 -15.44
CA TYR A 13 6.05 -13.13 -16.79
C TYR A 13 4.77 -13.33 -17.61
N THR A 14 4.19 -14.52 -17.59
CA THR A 14 2.95 -14.83 -18.31
C THR A 14 1.82 -13.90 -17.87
N THR A 15 1.66 -13.68 -16.57
CA THR A 15 0.66 -12.75 -16.03
C THR A 15 0.92 -11.33 -16.51
N LEU A 16 2.16 -10.86 -16.45
CA LEU A 16 2.54 -9.52 -16.92
C LEU A 16 2.37 -9.37 -18.44
N ALA A 17 2.65 -10.41 -19.21
CA ALA A 17 2.48 -10.43 -20.66
C ALA A 17 0.99 -10.35 -21.04
N LEU A 18 0.12 -11.09 -20.34
CA LEU A 18 -1.32 -11.00 -20.52
C LEU A 18 -1.84 -9.61 -20.16
N LEU A 19 -1.40 -9.04 -19.03
CA LEU A 19 -1.73 -7.65 -18.66
C LEU A 19 -1.26 -6.65 -19.71
N CYS A 20 -0.04 -6.84 -20.24
CA CYS A 20 0.51 -5.98 -21.29
C CYS A 20 -0.34 -6.07 -22.56
N VAL A 21 -0.71 -7.26 -23.02
CA VAL A 21 -1.50 -7.43 -24.25
C VAL A 21 -2.93 -6.91 -24.09
N GLU A 22 -3.56 -7.14 -22.94
CA GLU A 22 -4.95 -6.76 -22.69
C GLU A 22 -5.12 -5.27 -22.40
N LEU A 23 -4.17 -4.66 -21.67
CA LEU A 23 -4.29 -3.28 -21.19
C LEU A 23 -3.45 -2.27 -21.97
N ALA A 24 -2.69 -2.70 -22.98
CA ALA A 24 -1.81 -1.80 -23.73
C ALA A 24 -2.58 -0.67 -24.42
N SER A 25 -2.19 0.55 -24.07
CA SER A 25 -2.69 1.79 -24.65
C SER A 25 -1.62 2.87 -24.52
N ALA A 26 -1.84 4.02 -25.16
CA ALA A 26 -0.97 5.19 -25.00
C ALA A 26 -0.88 5.68 -23.54
N GLU A 27 -1.91 5.43 -22.72
CA GLU A 27 -1.96 5.84 -21.32
C GLU A 27 -1.21 4.88 -20.40
N THR A 28 -1.30 3.57 -20.66
CA THR A 28 -0.77 2.51 -19.80
C THR A 28 0.66 2.10 -20.14
N VAL A 29 1.15 2.41 -21.34
CA VAL A 29 2.50 2.07 -21.78
C VAL A 29 3.57 2.62 -20.84
N ILE A 30 3.40 3.84 -20.32
CA ILE A 30 4.36 4.42 -19.39
C ILE A 30 4.40 3.64 -18.08
N ASP A 31 3.25 3.19 -17.57
CA ASP A 31 3.18 2.37 -16.36
C ASP A 31 3.83 0.99 -16.58
N LEU A 32 3.65 0.38 -17.76
CA LEU A 32 4.30 -0.88 -18.12
C LEU A 32 5.84 -0.75 -18.21
N LEU A 33 6.32 0.35 -18.79
CA LEU A 33 7.76 0.66 -18.85
C LEU A 33 8.33 0.98 -17.47
N GLN A 34 7.55 1.57 -16.59
CA GLN A 34 8.00 1.82 -15.22
C GLN A 34 8.04 0.54 -14.40
N LEU A 35 7.11 -0.38 -14.64
CA LEU A 35 7.12 -1.72 -14.05
C LEU A 35 8.37 -2.49 -14.46
N LEU A 36 8.72 -2.54 -15.75
CA LEU A 36 9.92 -3.27 -16.18
C LEU A 36 11.20 -2.64 -15.60
N LEU A 37 11.29 -1.31 -15.54
CA LEU A 37 12.44 -0.62 -14.92
C LEU A 37 12.49 -0.88 -13.40
N GLY A 38 11.33 -0.97 -12.75
CA GLY A 38 11.22 -1.35 -11.34
C GLY A 38 11.71 -2.78 -11.09
N ILE A 39 11.36 -3.74 -11.95
CA ILE A 39 11.85 -5.12 -11.87
C ILE A 39 13.37 -5.16 -12.07
N GLN A 40 13.90 -4.41 -13.05
CA GLN A 40 15.35 -4.30 -13.25
C GLN A 40 16.03 -3.73 -12.00
N SER A 41 15.49 -2.65 -11.43
CA SER A 41 16.01 -2.05 -10.19
C SER A 41 16.00 -3.04 -9.03
N LEU A 42 14.93 -3.83 -8.86
CA LEU A 42 14.84 -4.87 -7.84
C LEU A 42 15.95 -5.93 -8.02
N ALA A 43 16.19 -6.38 -9.26
CA ALA A 43 17.22 -7.37 -9.55
C ALA A 43 18.63 -6.85 -9.21
N LEU A 44 18.92 -5.60 -9.57
CA LEU A 44 20.24 -4.97 -9.35
C LEU A 44 20.49 -4.69 -7.85
N ASN A 45 19.47 -4.20 -7.13
CA ASN A 45 19.62 -3.65 -5.77
C ASN A 45 19.29 -4.64 -4.65
N SER A 46 18.56 -5.72 -4.93
CA SER A 46 18.17 -6.66 -3.88
C SER A 46 19.38 -7.40 -3.29
N THR A 47 19.46 -7.44 -1.96
CA THR A 47 20.45 -8.23 -1.22
C THR A 47 19.92 -9.60 -0.80
N SER A 48 18.61 -9.84 -0.92
CA SER A 48 17.96 -11.09 -0.51
C SER A 48 17.77 -12.09 -1.64
N LEU A 49 17.82 -11.65 -2.91
CA LEU A 49 17.66 -12.52 -4.07
C LEU A 49 18.96 -13.26 -4.39
N SER A 50 18.81 -14.54 -4.76
CA SER A 50 19.92 -15.33 -5.30
C SER A 50 20.37 -14.79 -6.66
N ILE A 51 21.60 -15.10 -7.06
CA ILE A 51 22.12 -14.70 -8.38
C ILE A 51 21.25 -15.24 -9.52
N ALA A 52 20.82 -16.51 -9.42
CA ALA A 52 19.91 -17.11 -10.40
C ALA A 52 18.57 -16.36 -10.50
N GLN A 53 17.98 -15.97 -9.37
CA GLN A 53 16.76 -15.16 -9.36
C GLN A 53 16.98 -13.80 -10.01
N LYS A 54 18.11 -13.14 -9.78
CA LYS A 54 18.44 -11.87 -10.43
C LYS A 54 18.55 -12.03 -11.95
N PHE A 55 19.21 -13.07 -12.43
CA PHE A 55 19.31 -13.36 -13.87
C PHE A 55 17.95 -13.64 -14.50
N ASN A 56 17.13 -14.47 -13.84
CA ASN A 56 15.76 -14.73 -14.26
C ASN A 56 14.92 -13.43 -14.34
N LEU A 57 15.06 -12.51 -13.37
CA LEU A 57 14.38 -11.21 -13.44
C LEU A 57 14.88 -10.35 -14.61
N HIS A 58 16.17 -10.38 -14.95
CA HIS A 58 16.68 -9.68 -16.14
C HIS A 58 16.17 -10.28 -17.45
N ALA A 59 15.93 -11.59 -17.50
CA ALA A 59 15.25 -12.25 -18.62
C ALA A 59 13.79 -11.80 -18.72
N VAL A 60 13.07 -11.65 -17.60
CA VAL A 60 11.71 -11.06 -17.59
C VAL A 60 11.72 -9.62 -18.12
N VAL A 61 12.67 -8.80 -17.68
CA VAL A 61 12.80 -7.39 -18.11
C VAL A 61 12.95 -7.29 -19.62
N ILE A 62 13.83 -8.10 -20.23
CA ILE A 62 14.06 -8.02 -21.68
C ILE A 62 12.89 -8.58 -22.48
N CYS A 63 12.23 -9.64 -22.00
CA CYS A 63 11.00 -10.13 -22.64
C CYS A 63 9.89 -9.07 -22.63
N LEU A 64 9.70 -8.37 -21.51
CA LEU A 64 8.74 -7.26 -21.42
C LEU A 64 9.14 -6.09 -22.33
N LEU A 65 10.43 -5.71 -22.36
CA LEU A 65 10.91 -4.64 -23.23
C LEU A 65 10.73 -4.96 -24.72
N VAL A 66 10.82 -6.24 -25.11
CA VAL A 66 10.50 -6.67 -26.48
C VAL A 66 8.99 -6.67 -26.71
N LEU A 67 8.19 -7.14 -25.76
CA LEU A 67 6.74 -7.25 -25.90
C LEU A 67 6.05 -5.89 -26.00
N VAL A 68 6.31 -4.97 -25.06
CA VAL A 68 5.65 -3.67 -24.97
C VAL A 68 5.60 -2.91 -26.31
N PRO A 69 6.73 -2.61 -26.99
CA PRO A 69 6.72 -1.84 -28.23
C PRO A 69 6.05 -2.57 -29.40
N ASN A 70 5.96 -3.91 -29.37
CA ASN A 70 5.20 -4.66 -30.37
C ASN A 70 3.69 -4.47 -30.19
N VAL A 71 3.21 -4.43 -28.94
CA VAL A 71 1.77 -4.25 -28.66
C VAL A 71 1.32 -2.80 -28.92
N VAL A 72 2.12 -1.81 -28.52
CA VAL A 72 1.78 -0.38 -28.73
C VAL A 72 2.29 0.20 -30.05
N ASN A 73 2.99 -0.60 -30.86
CA ASN A 73 3.55 -0.22 -32.16
C ASN A 73 4.54 0.97 -32.13
N ILE A 74 5.50 0.96 -31.20
CA ILE A 74 6.57 1.98 -31.09
C ILE A 74 7.85 1.43 -31.71
N LYS A 75 8.06 1.70 -33.01
CA LYS A 75 9.20 1.16 -33.78
C LYS A 75 10.58 1.54 -33.23
N PRO A 76 10.86 2.79 -32.82
CA PRO A 76 12.17 3.15 -32.28
C PRO A 76 12.52 2.35 -31.00
N LEU A 77 11.53 2.14 -30.14
CA LEU A 77 11.71 1.35 -28.91
C LEU A 77 11.88 -0.15 -29.22
N GLN A 78 11.19 -0.67 -30.25
CA GLN A 78 11.37 -2.04 -30.73
C GLN A 78 12.81 -2.29 -31.21
N GLU A 79 13.39 -1.34 -31.96
CA GLU A 79 14.78 -1.43 -32.42
C GLU A 79 15.78 -1.41 -31.27
N TYR A 80 15.57 -0.52 -30.30
CA TYR A 80 16.38 -0.48 -29.07
C TYR A 80 16.34 -1.79 -28.28
N ALA A 81 15.15 -2.37 -28.09
CA ALA A 81 14.99 -3.66 -27.43
C ALA A 81 15.78 -4.77 -28.14
N ASN A 82 15.68 -4.83 -29.47
CA ASN A 82 16.39 -5.81 -30.28
C ASN A 82 17.92 -5.64 -30.23
N GLN A 83 18.42 -4.40 -30.17
CA GLN A 83 19.85 -4.14 -29.99
C GLN A 83 20.37 -4.69 -28.67
N ILE A 84 19.64 -4.48 -27.56
CA ILE A 84 20.02 -5.06 -26.26
C ILE A 84 19.99 -6.58 -26.31
N VAL A 85 18.96 -7.18 -26.91
CA VAL A 85 18.89 -8.64 -27.09
C VAL A 85 20.12 -9.15 -27.82
N GLU A 86 20.49 -8.51 -28.92
CA GLU A 86 21.63 -8.94 -29.73
C GLU A 86 22.96 -8.80 -28.98
N GLN A 87 23.17 -7.71 -28.26
CA GLN A 87 24.37 -7.55 -27.42
C GLN A 87 24.44 -8.59 -26.30
N ARG A 88 23.31 -8.88 -25.63
CA ARG A 88 23.24 -9.93 -24.60
C ARG A 88 23.51 -11.33 -25.16
N LYS A 89 23.12 -11.64 -26.40
CA LYS A 89 23.45 -12.94 -27.01
C LYS A 89 24.96 -13.16 -27.13
N HIS A 90 25.73 -12.10 -27.34
CA HIS A 90 27.18 -12.18 -27.51
C HIS A 90 27.94 -12.18 -26.18
N GLU A 91 27.47 -11.39 -25.20
CA GLU A 91 28.25 -11.10 -23.99
C GLU A 91 27.63 -11.66 -22.70
N ALA A 92 26.32 -11.90 -22.66
CA ALA A 92 25.60 -12.21 -21.42
C ALA A 92 24.32 -13.04 -21.67
N MET A 93 24.48 -14.22 -22.26
CA MET A 93 23.35 -15.10 -22.61
C MET A 93 22.48 -15.47 -21.40
N HIS A 94 23.05 -15.50 -20.20
CA HIS A 94 22.34 -15.76 -18.95
C HIS A 94 21.34 -14.67 -18.54
N LEU A 95 21.38 -13.49 -19.18
CA LEU A 95 20.40 -12.40 -19.00
C LEU A 95 19.24 -12.46 -20.02
N LEU A 96 19.20 -13.52 -20.84
CA LEU A 96 18.14 -13.84 -21.79
C LEU A 96 17.41 -15.11 -21.33
N PRO A 97 16.20 -15.38 -21.86
CA PRO A 97 15.58 -16.70 -21.74
C PRO A 97 16.46 -17.81 -22.33
N ASP A 98 16.35 -19.06 -21.88
CA ASP A 98 15.38 -19.58 -20.90
C ASP A 98 15.76 -19.32 -19.43
N LEU A 99 14.82 -19.59 -18.50
CA LEU A 99 15.01 -19.40 -17.07
C LEU A 99 15.62 -20.65 -16.42
N TYR A 100 16.56 -20.47 -15.50
CA TYR A 100 17.25 -21.60 -14.85
C TYR A 100 17.32 -21.43 -13.32
N SER A 101 17.31 -22.56 -12.60
CA SER A 101 17.57 -22.59 -11.15
C SER A 101 19.05 -22.38 -10.83
N HIS A 102 19.93 -22.76 -11.77
CA HIS A 102 21.37 -22.69 -11.63
C HIS A 102 21.99 -22.18 -12.93
N TYR A 103 22.96 -21.27 -12.79
CA TYR A 103 23.72 -20.70 -13.89
C TYR A 103 25.21 -21.03 -13.73
N PRO A 104 25.99 -21.00 -14.82
CA PRO A 104 27.45 -21.14 -14.76
C PRO A 104 28.07 -20.14 -13.78
N THR A 105 29.04 -20.57 -12.96
CA THR A 105 29.62 -19.75 -11.88
C THR A 105 30.43 -18.55 -12.39
N ASP A 106 30.88 -18.61 -13.63
CA ASP A 106 31.57 -17.56 -14.38
C ASP A 106 30.62 -16.50 -14.97
N SER A 107 29.30 -16.69 -14.89
CA SER A 107 28.32 -15.73 -15.39
C SER A 107 28.44 -14.37 -14.69
N GLU A 108 28.74 -13.32 -15.46
CA GLU A 108 28.92 -11.99 -14.90
C GLU A 108 27.62 -11.39 -14.37
N VAL A 109 27.67 -10.76 -13.20
CA VAL A 109 26.51 -10.06 -12.63
C VAL A 109 26.18 -8.81 -13.43
N ALA A 110 24.88 -8.56 -13.62
CA ALA A 110 24.35 -7.47 -14.43
C ALA A 110 24.90 -6.07 -14.05
N ASN A 111 25.22 -5.83 -12.77
CA ASN A 111 25.83 -4.58 -12.31
C ASN A 111 27.19 -4.26 -12.96
N LYS A 112 27.91 -5.28 -13.46
CA LYS A 112 29.20 -5.10 -14.16
C LYS A 112 29.04 -4.82 -15.65
N LEU A 113 27.83 -4.96 -16.18
CA LEU A 113 27.50 -4.86 -17.61
C LEU A 113 26.45 -3.76 -17.84
N PRO A 114 26.72 -2.50 -17.44
CA PRO A 114 25.72 -1.43 -17.49
C PRO A 114 25.22 -1.13 -18.91
N HIS A 115 26.04 -1.36 -19.93
CA HIS A 115 25.67 -1.18 -21.34
C HIS A 115 24.64 -2.19 -21.84
N LEU A 116 24.49 -3.34 -21.15
CA LEU A 116 23.49 -4.35 -21.48
C LEU A 116 22.17 -4.16 -20.69
N LEU A 117 22.10 -3.15 -19.82
CA LEU A 117 20.90 -2.82 -19.05
C LEU A 117 19.98 -1.90 -19.84
N VAL A 118 18.70 -1.92 -19.48
CA VAL A 118 17.72 -0.98 -20.01
C VAL A 118 17.98 0.39 -19.39
N ASP A 119 18.35 1.36 -20.21
CA ASP A 119 18.60 2.73 -19.79
C ASP A 119 17.29 3.53 -19.83
N GLN A 120 16.87 4.04 -18.68
CA GLN A 120 15.67 4.84 -18.52
C GLN A 120 15.69 6.09 -19.41
N MET A 121 16.84 6.75 -19.59
CA MET A 121 16.95 7.93 -20.42
C MET A 121 16.75 7.58 -21.89
N ALA A 122 17.38 6.50 -22.36
CA ALA A 122 17.19 5.99 -23.71
C ALA A 122 15.71 5.62 -23.95
N VAL A 123 15.07 4.92 -23.02
CA VAL A 123 13.63 4.60 -23.12
C VAL A 123 12.79 5.87 -23.24
N CYS A 124 13.07 6.91 -22.43
CA CYS A 124 12.36 8.19 -22.53
C CYS A 124 12.49 8.81 -23.92
N ASP A 125 13.68 8.76 -24.53
CA ASP A 125 13.90 9.35 -25.85
C ASP A 125 13.22 8.55 -26.95
N TYR A 126 13.25 7.21 -26.91
CA TYR A 126 12.53 6.38 -27.87
C TYR A 126 11.00 6.49 -27.75
N ILE A 127 10.49 6.76 -26.55
CA ILE A 127 9.08 7.06 -26.31
C ILE A 127 8.69 8.40 -26.94
N LYS A 128 9.52 9.44 -26.80
CA LYS A 128 9.31 10.74 -27.49
C LYS A 128 9.28 10.57 -29.00
N LEU A 129 10.20 9.78 -29.56
CA LEU A 129 10.23 9.47 -30.99
C LEU A 129 8.97 8.72 -31.46
N GLY A 130 8.33 7.96 -30.57
CA GLY A 130 7.03 7.33 -30.78
C GLY A 130 5.83 8.28 -30.64
N GLY A 131 6.04 9.57 -30.34
CA GLY A 131 4.98 10.57 -30.19
C GLY A 131 4.28 10.56 -28.82
N LEU A 132 4.87 9.91 -27.82
CA LEU A 132 4.32 9.83 -26.46
C LEU A 132 5.11 10.72 -25.49
N ASP A 133 4.44 11.21 -24.45
CA ASP A 133 5.07 12.02 -23.41
C ASP A 133 5.73 11.14 -22.32
N PRO A 134 7.06 11.17 -22.16
CA PRO A 134 7.75 10.37 -21.14
C PRO A 134 7.83 11.06 -19.77
N SER A 135 7.20 12.22 -19.56
CA SER A 135 7.33 13.00 -18.32
C SER A 135 7.06 12.18 -17.05
N ARG A 136 6.07 11.28 -17.10
CA ARG A 136 5.76 10.35 -16.00
C ARG A 136 6.83 9.28 -15.78
N LEU A 137 7.54 8.88 -16.82
CA LEU A 137 8.63 7.89 -16.74
C LEU A 137 9.90 8.51 -16.14
N GLN A 138 10.14 9.80 -16.36
CA GLN A 138 11.27 10.53 -15.79
C GLN A 138 11.09 10.82 -14.29
N GLN A 139 9.85 10.91 -13.83
CA GLN A 139 9.55 10.97 -12.40
C GLN A 139 9.93 9.62 -11.78
N THR A 140 10.92 9.65 -10.89
CA THR A 140 11.56 8.49 -10.25
C THR A 140 10.63 7.65 -9.35
N SER A 141 9.31 7.83 -9.44
CA SER A 141 8.34 7.06 -8.68
C SER A 141 6.92 7.18 -9.28
N PRO A 142 6.33 6.12 -9.87
CA PRO A 142 4.88 6.07 -10.15
C PRO A 142 4.05 5.82 -8.90
N TYR A 143 4.66 5.24 -7.87
CA TYR A 143 4.07 4.82 -6.62
C TYR A 143 5.04 5.19 -5.52
N GLY A 144 4.77 6.29 -4.81
CA GLY A 144 5.61 6.83 -3.75
C GLY A 144 5.87 5.82 -2.63
N ALA A 145 6.94 5.05 -2.76
CA ALA A 145 7.67 4.42 -1.68
C ALA A 145 9.12 4.91 -1.82
N GLY A 146 9.52 5.78 -0.89
CA GLY A 146 10.65 6.70 -1.03
C GLY A 146 12.00 6.11 -1.42
N GLY A 147 12.70 6.87 -2.27
CA GLY A 147 14.14 6.83 -2.59
C GLY A 147 14.57 8.23 -3.10
N PRO A 148 15.82 8.66 -2.89
CA PRO A 148 16.11 10.02 -2.45
C PRO A 148 16.14 11.04 -3.59
N GLY A 149 15.32 12.09 -3.47
CA GLY A 149 15.45 13.30 -4.28
C GLY A 149 14.10 13.92 -4.64
N ILE A 150 13.73 14.95 -3.87
CA ILE A 150 12.81 16.03 -4.24
C ILE A 150 11.30 15.66 -4.30
N ILE A 151 10.62 16.20 -3.29
CA ILE A 151 9.16 16.35 -3.17
C ILE A 151 8.69 17.37 -4.23
N ILE A 152 8.03 16.92 -5.31
CA ILE A 152 7.19 17.80 -6.14
C ILE A 152 5.93 17.03 -6.60
N GLY A 153 4.78 17.48 -6.10
CA GLY A 153 3.58 17.69 -6.93
C GLY A 153 2.75 16.50 -7.39
N SER A 154 1.75 16.17 -6.57
CA SER A 154 0.44 15.55 -6.86
C SER A 154 -0.02 15.46 -8.33
N GLN A 155 -0.36 14.24 -8.78
CA GLN A 155 -1.68 13.91 -9.34
C GLN A 155 -1.93 12.40 -9.23
N ARG A 156 -2.61 11.95 -8.17
CA ARG A 156 -3.54 10.81 -8.24
C ARG A 156 -4.73 11.07 -7.33
N ASN A 157 -5.91 10.89 -7.90
CA ASN A 157 -7.18 10.72 -7.21
C ASN A 157 -7.14 9.39 -6.44
N SER A 158 -6.52 9.38 -5.27
CA SER A 158 -6.54 8.26 -4.32
C SER A 158 -7.48 8.62 -3.18
N TRP A 159 -8.49 7.77 -2.95
CA TRP A 159 -9.45 7.89 -1.85
C TRP A 159 -8.86 7.64 -0.45
N ILE A 160 -7.54 7.65 -0.32
CA ILE A 160 -6.80 7.44 0.91
C ILE A 160 -5.55 8.32 0.87
N GLU A 161 -5.64 9.56 1.36
CA GLU A 161 -4.54 10.24 2.07
C GLU A 161 -5.13 11.48 2.76
N SER A 162 -5.39 11.36 4.07
CA SER A 162 -5.78 12.48 4.92
C SER A 162 -4.53 13.23 5.38
N GLY A 163 -4.47 14.53 5.08
CA GLY A 163 -3.87 15.59 5.89
C GLY A 163 -2.42 15.45 6.36
N ALA A 164 -1.52 16.27 5.79
CA ALA A 164 -0.90 17.40 6.49
C ALA A 164 0.29 18.00 5.73
N ARG A 165 0.15 19.30 5.43
CA ARG A 165 1.16 20.38 5.34
C ARG A 165 1.96 20.54 4.05
N GLY A 166 1.70 21.68 3.39
CA GLY A 166 2.61 22.25 2.40
C GLY A 166 2.08 23.43 1.58
N SER A 167 1.40 24.43 2.16
CA SER A 167 1.27 25.73 1.48
C SER A 167 1.21 26.90 2.48
N ILE A 168 2.30 27.66 2.54
CA ILE A 168 2.30 29.03 3.08
C ILE A 168 1.58 29.89 2.05
N ILE A 169 0.30 30.17 2.29
CA ILE A 169 -0.40 31.39 1.89
C ILE A 169 -1.33 31.70 3.07
N GLU A 170 -1.08 32.82 3.76
CA GLU A 170 -1.85 33.31 4.91
C GLU A 170 -3.29 33.62 4.50
N LEU A 171 -4.27 32.88 5.06
CA LEU A 171 -5.67 33.27 5.16
C LEU A 171 -6.24 32.74 6.50
N PRO A 172 -7.16 33.48 7.16
CA PRO A 172 -7.42 33.32 8.58
C PRO A 172 -8.19 32.03 8.92
N VAL A 173 -7.86 31.53 10.12
CA VAL A 173 -8.41 30.34 10.80
C VAL A 173 -9.93 30.27 10.73
N GLN A 174 -10.45 29.21 10.12
CA GLN A 174 -11.78 28.69 10.40
C GLN A 174 -11.70 27.17 10.50
N GLU A 175 -11.89 26.67 11.71
CA GLU A 175 -11.94 25.25 12.05
C GLU A 175 -13.10 24.58 11.29
N GLY A 176 -12.77 23.85 10.23
CA GLY A 176 -13.70 23.03 9.44
C GLY A 176 -13.33 21.57 9.59
N ASP A 177 -13.85 20.94 10.64
CA ASP A 177 -13.69 19.53 10.97
C ASP A 177 -14.24 18.66 9.83
N SER A 178 -13.36 18.06 9.03
CA SER A 178 -13.71 17.27 7.82
C SER A 178 -14.15 15.84 8.17
N ALA A 179 -15.04 15.71 9.15
CA ALA A 179 -15.52 14.42 9.66
C ALA A 179 -16.82 13.91 8.97
N THR A 180 -17.30 14.55 7.91
CA THR A 180 -18.67 14.32 7.38
C THR A 180 -18.76 13.98 5.90
N SER A 181 -17.77 13.32 5.30
CA SER A 181 -17.81 12.98 3.87
C SER A 181 -18.34 11.59 3.52
N SER A 182 -19.26 11.02 4.31
CA SER A 182 -20.06 9.83 3.89
C SER A 182 -21.43 9.81 4.57
N PRO A 183 -22.54 9.91 3.82
CA PRO A 183 -23.88 9.78 4.40
C PRO A 183 -24.10 8.35 4.90
N GLY A 184 -24.36 8.19 6.20
CA GLY A 184 -24.98 6.98 6.76
C GLY A 184 -24.08 5.94 7.43
N VAL A 185 -22.75 6.14 7.49
CA VAL A 185 -21.85 5.22 8.23
C VAL A 185 -21.02 6.02 9.23
N GLN A 186 -21.43 6.00 10.50
CA GLN A 186 -20.56 6.45 11.59
C GLN A 186 -19.39 5.48 11.71
N ARG A 187 -18.20 5.87 11.24
CA ARG A 187 -16.97 5.18 11.59
C ARG A 187 -16.75 5.35 13.10
N LYS A 188 -17.03 4.31 13.88
CA LYS A 188 -16.47 4.23 15.23
C LYS A 188 -14.96 4.12 15.07
N TYR A 189 -14.23 5.08 15.64
CA TYR A 189 -12.81 4.92 15.93
C TYR A 189 -12.63 3.61 16.70
N PRO A 190 -11.56 2.83 16.48
CA PRO A 190 -11.24 1.73 17.37
C PRO A 190 -11.22 2.31 18.78
N GLU A 191 -12.09 1.80 19.65
CA GLU A 191 -12.14 2.20 21.05
C GLU A 191 -10.80 1.78 21.67
N GLU A 192 -9.78 2.64 21.57
CA GLU A 192 -8.71 2.63 22.53
C GLU A 192 -9.38 2.94 23.86
N GLU A 193 -9.47 1.93 24.72
CA GLU A 193 -9.95 2.07 26.08
C GLU A 193 -9.10 3.14 26.77
N LEU A 194 -9.62 4.37 26.79
CA LEU A 194 -9.07 5.54 27.48
C LEU A 194 -9.28 5.36 28.98
N THR A 195 -8.61 4.34 29.54
CA THR A 195 -8.61 4.08 30.97
C THR A 195 -7.73 5.12 31.66
N PHE A 196 -8.12 5.53 32.86
CA PHE A 196 -7.32 6.43 33.70
C PHE A 196 -5.88 5.91 33.90
N GLU A 197 -5.72 4.59 33.97
CA GLU A 197 -4.43 3.92 34.04
C GLU A 197 -3.59 4.11 32.77
N SER A 198 -4.20 4.02 31.58
CA SER A 198 -3.56 4.28 30.28
C SER A 198 -3.07 5.73 30.18
N MET A 199 -3.88 6.70 30.61
CA MET A 199 -3.51 8.12 30.62
C MET A 199 -2.40 8.44 31.63
N LYS A 200 -2.47 7.84 32.83
CA LYS A 200 -1.43 7.98 33.85
C LYS A 200 -0.10 7.42 33.33
N LYS A 201 -0.13 6.24 32.73
CA LYS A 201 1.04 5.58 32.15
C LYS A 201 1.71 6.44 31.07
N ILE A 202 0.90 7.05 30.19
CA ILE A 202 1.36 7.99 29.16
C ILE A 202 2.09 9.20 29.74
N LEU A 203 1.63 9.72 30.87
CA LEU A 203 2.23 10.90 31.53
C LEU A 203 3.49 10.56 32.35
N THR A 204 3.62 9.31 32.81
CA THR A 204 4.75 8.88 33.64
C THR A 204 5.89 8.23 32.87
N GLU A 205 5.63 7.67 31.69
CA GLU A 205 6.66 6.98 30.90
C GLU A 205 7.52 7.95 30.06
N PRO A 206 8.85 7.81 30.06
CA PRO A 206 9.74 8.60 29.23
C PRO A 206 9.43 8.45 27.73
N PRO A 207 9.50 9.53 26.93
CA PRO A 207 9.10 9.53 25.52
C PRO A 207 9.91 8.55 24.65
N GLU A 208 11.18 8.30 24.98
CA GLU A 208 12.03 7.36 24.23
C GLU A 208 11.60 5.90 24.42
N ILE A 209 11.23 5.49 25.64
CA ILE A 209 10.76 4.13 25.92
C ILE A 209 9.44 3.86 25.20
N ARG A 210 8.56 4.86 25.13
CA ARG A 210 7.29 4.77 24.41
C ARG A 210 7.50 4.61 22.90
N LYS A 211 8.42 5.39 22.33
CA LYS A 211 8.76 5.33 20.90
C LYS A 211 9.33 3.97 20.51
N GLU A 212 10.19 3.40 21.35
CA GLU A 212 10.75 2.07 21.14
C GLU A 212 9.67 0.97 21.25
N ALA A 213 8.79 1.05 22.26
CA ALA A 213 7.69 0.10 22.42
C ALA A 213 6.68 0.14 21.26
N GLU A 214 6.38 1.34 20.73
CA GLU A 214 5.52 1.51 19.56
C GLU A 214 6.20 0.98 18.29
N ALA A 215 7.50 1.25 18.10
CA ALA A 215 8.27 0.73 16.99
C ALA A 215 8.30 -0.80 17.00
N GLU A 216 8.53 -1.41 18.17
CA GLU A 216 8.54 -2.86 18.34
C GLU A 216 7.15 -3.46 18.10
N ARG A 217 6.08 -2.83 18.60
CA ARG A 217 4.69 -3.22 18.30
C ARG A 217 4.39 -3.17 16.80
N ARG A 218 4.83 -2.11 16.11
CA ARG A 218 4.64 -1.95 14.67
C ARG A 218 5.41 -3.02 13.87
N LYS A 219 6.61 -3.37 14.32
CA LYS A 219 7.43 -4.44 13.74
C LYS A 219 6.77 -5.81 13.91
N GLN A 220 6.26 -6.13 15.10
CA GLN A 220 5.53 -7.37 15.37
C GLN A 220 4.24 -7.47 14.55
N LEU A 221 3.52 -6.36 14.40
CA LEU A 221 2.32 -6.29 13.56
C LEU A 221 2.68 -6.60 12.10
N SER A 222 3.67 -5.88 11.55
CA SER A 222 4.14 -6.09 10.17
C SER A 222 4.61 -7.52 9.92
N HIS A 223 5.38 -8.09 10.86
CA HIS A 223 5.81 -9.48 10.79
C HIS A 223 4.60 -10.42 10.76
N THR A 224 3.65 -10.25 11.68
CA THR A 224 2.44 -11.09 11.74
C THR A 224 1.65 -11.03 10.42
N PHE A 225 1.41 -9.85 9.86
CA PHE A 225 0.66 -9.71 8.61
C PHE A 225 1.39 -10.33 7.39
N ARG A 226 2.73 -10.42 7.44
CA ARG A 226 3.53 -11.04 6.38
C ARG A 226 3.67 -12.56 6.53
N THR A 227 3.59 -13.09 7.74
CA THR A 227 3.88 -14.52 8.02
C THR A 227 2.67 -15.33 8.47
N ALA A 228 1.59 -14.70 8.93
CA ALA A 228 0.39 -15.41 9.38
C ALA A 228 -0.44 -15.93 8.20
N THR A 229 -1.16 -17.02 8.45
CA THR A 229 -2.08 -17.59 7.47
C THR A 229 -3.36 -16.76 7.35
N PHE A 230 -4.06 -16.88 6.23
CA PHE A 230 -5.32 -16.16 6.01
C PHE A 230 -6.37 -16.45 7.10
N SER A 231 -6.47 -17.71 7.54
CA SER A 231 -7.40 -18.11 8.61
C SER A 231 -7.11 -17.42 9.95
N GLU A 232 -5.84 -17.28 10.31
CA GLU A 232 -5.42 -16.58 11.52
C GLU A 232 -5.71 -15.09 11.45
N LEU A 233 -5.48 -14.48 10.28
CA LEU A 233 -5.73 -13.06 10.08
C LEU A 233 -7.22 -12.74 10.20
N VAL A 234 -8.08 -13.55 9.56
CA VAL A 234 -9.54 -13.43 9.65
C VAL A 234 -10.02 -13.53 11.09
N ARG A 235 -9.55 -14.51 11.87
CA ARG A 235 -9.91 -14.67 13.28
C ARG A 235 -9.52 -13.45 14.11
N ARG A 236 -8.38 -12.82 13.80
CA ARG A 236 -7.86 -11.67 14.54
C ARG A 236 -8.57 -10.37 14.20
N THR A 237 -9.09 -10.24 12.97
CA THR A 237 -9.86 -9.07 12.51
C THR A 237 -11.36 -9.23 12.68
N GLN A 238 -11.85 -10.41 13.09
CA GLN A 238 -13.28 -10.66 13.24
C GLN A 238 -13.86 -9.74 14.32
N PRO A 239 -14.96 -9.02 14.04
CA PRO A 239 -15.62 -8.21 15.03
C PRO A 239 -16.08 -9.09 16.18
N LYS A 240 -15.72 -8.73 17.42
CA LYS A 240 -16.08 -9.45 18.64
C LYS A 240 -17.57 -9.25 18.97
N HIS A 241 -18.45 -9.79 18.12
CA HIS A 241 -19.90 -9.65 18.24
C HIS A 241 -20.42 -10.15 19.60
N ASP A 242 -19.76 -11.15 20.17
CA ASP A 242 -20.09 -11.73 21.48
C ASP A 242 -19.93 -10.74 22.64
N VAL A 243 -18.94 -9.84 22.57
CA VAL A 243 -18.73 -8.81 23.61
C VAL A 243 -19.88 -7.80 23.61
N LEU A 244 -20.34 -7.44 22.41
CA LEU A 244 -21.43 -6.48 22.22
C LEU A 244 -22.78 -7.09 22.62
N GLN A 245 -23.01 -8.37 22.28
CA GLN A 245 -24.20 -9.11 22.75
C GLN A 245 -24.22 -9.29 24.27
N ASN A 246 -23.07 -9.58 24.89
CA ASN A 246 -22.99 -9.70 26.34
C ASN A 246 -23.27 -8.37 27.05
N LYS A 247 -22.70 -7.26 26.56
CA LYS A 247 -23.00 -5.91 27.08
C LYS A 247 -24.47 -5.52 26.89
N LEU A 248 -25.06 -5.82 25.72
CA LEU A 248 -26.49 -5.57 25.49
C LEU A 248 -27.37 -6.39 26.44
N ASN A 249 -27.06 -7.67 26.65
CA ASN A 249 -27.78 -8.51 27.61
C ASN A 249 -27.65 -7.99 29.05
N GLU A 250 -26.50 -7.43 29.42
CA GLU A 250 -26.31 -6.78 30.73
C GLU A 250 -27.17 -5.52 30.87
N ILE A 251 -27.25 -4.69 29.83
CA ILE A 251 -28.11 -3.50 29.78
C ILE A 251 -29.59 -3.88 29.83
N PHE A 252 -30.03 -4.88 29.08
CA PHE A 252 -31.42 -5.35 29.12
C PHE A 252 -31.77 -5.92 30.50
N LYS A 253 -30.84 -6.64 31.15
CA LYS A 253 -31.03 -7.11 32.53
C LYS A 253 -31.13 -5.96 33.53
N SER A 254 -30.31 -4.91 33.41
CA SER A 254 -30.38 -3.76 34.32
C SER A 254 -31.67 -2.95 34.16
N LEU A 255 -32.18 -2.83 32.93
CA LEU A 255 -33.46 -2.17 32.66
C LEU A 255 -34.67 -2.99 33.17
N SER A 256 -34.66 -4.31 32.93
CA SER A 256 -35.74 -5.21 33.39
C SER A 256 -35.79 -5.39 34.92
N LEU A 257 -34.66 -5.22 35.62
CA LEU A 257 -34.63 -5.16 37.08
C LEU A 257 -35.30 -3.88 37.64
N ASN A 258 -35.30 -2.78 36.88
CA ASN A 258 -35.91 -1.52 37.30
C ASN A 258 -37.44 -1.48 37.08
N GLU A 259 -37.99 -2.27 36.15
CA GLU A 259 -39.45 -2.38 35.97
C GLU A 259 -40.16 -3.14 37.09
N ASN A 260 -39.46 -3.97 37.87
CA ASN A 260 -40.04 -4.73 38.98
C ASN A 260 -40.15 -3.96 40.31
N ARG A 261 -39.88 -2.65 40.34
CA ARG A 261 -40.33 -1.79 41.46
C ARG A 261 -41.74 -1.30 41.20
N SER A 262 -42.72 -2.17 41.41
CA SER A 262 -44.11 -1.77 41.58
C SER A 262 -44.25 -0.85 42.81
N PRO A 263 -45.09 0.19 42.75
CA PRO A 263 -45.12 1.25 43.75
C PRO A 263 -45.96 0.82 44.95
N THR A 264 -45.30 0.30 45.98
CA THR A 264 -45.85 0.35 47.34
C THR A 264 -45.17 1.48 48.08
N GLU A 265 -45.91 2.59 48.13
CA GLU A 265 -45.98 3.62 49.15
C GLU A 265 -44.70 4.33 49.65
N GLU A 266 -44.81 5.67 49.64
CA GLU A 266 -44.09 6.62 50.48
C GLU A 266 -42.58 6.85 50.22
N ASN A 267 -42.29 7.70 49.23
CA ASN A 267 -41.61 8.98 49.52
C ASN A 267 -41.61 9.91 48.30
N LYS A 268 -42.32 11.04 48.44
CA LYS A 268 -42.31 12.17 47.52
C LYS A 268 -40.92 12.81 47.48
N LYS A 269 -40.06 12.39 46.56
CA LYS A 269 -39.06 13.26 45.91
C LYS A 269 -39.10 12.99 44.42
N SER A 270 -39.69 13.95 43.74
CA SER A 270 -39.83 14.12 42.29
C SER A 270 -38.54 13.79 41.52
N ASN A 271 -38.51 12.63 40.85
CA ASN A 271 -37.60 12.40 39.73
C ASN A 271 -38.26 13.01 38.49
N ILE A 272 -38.12 14.32 38.34
CA ILE A 272 -38.39 14.98 37.07
C ILE A 272 -37.27 14.53 36.12
N PRO A 273 -37.57 13.90 34.99
CA PRO A 273 -36.55 13.51 34.02
C PRO A 273 -35.72 14.72 33.61
N THR A 274 -34.41 14.55 33.44
CA THR A 274 -33.47 15.65 33.17
C THR A 274 -33.87 16.51 31.96
N TYR A 275 -34.59 15.94 30.99
CA TYR A 275 -35.08 16.69 29.83
C TYR A 275 -36.21 17.68 30.17
N GLU A 276 -37.07 17.36 31.15
CA GLU A 276 -38.10 18.29 31.66
C GLU A 276 -37.47 19.41 32.49
N GLN A 277 -36.36 19.12 33.19
CA GLN A 277 -35.63 20.14 33.94
C GLN A 277 -34.88 21.12 33.02
N ASN A 278 -34.36 20.62 31.89
CA ASN A 278 -33.52 21.41 30.99
C ASN A 278 -34.31 22.21 29.95
N PHE A 279 -35.55 21.82 29.64
CA PHE A 279 -36.38 22.48 28.62
C PHE A 279 -37.83 22.66 29.08
N PRO A 280 -38.07 23.39 30.19
CA PRO A 280 -39.42 23.57 30.74
C PRO A 280 -40.38 24.29 29.79
N GLU A 281 -39.87 25.14 28.88
CA GLU A 281 -40.67 25.85 27.88
C GLU A 281 -41.40 24.95 26.86
N LEU A 282 -40.98 23.69 26.69
CA LEU A 282 -41.65 22.74 25.79
C LEU A 282 -42.96 22.16 26.37
N PHE A 283 -43.25 22.43 27.65
CA PHE A 283 -44.32 21.77 28.39
C PHE A 283 -45.33 22.75 29.02
N TYR A 284 -45.24 24.04 28.70
CA TYR A 284 -46.31 25.01 28.97
C TYR A 284 -47.24 25.10 27.75
N TYR A 285 -48.50 24.68 27.91
CA TYR A 285 -49.58 24.91 26.94
C TYR A 285 -50.32 26.22 27.27
#